data_AF-W2ZG51-F1
#
_entry.id   AF-W2ZG51-F1
#
_cell.length_a   1.000
_cell.length_b   1.000
_cell.length_c   1.000
_cell.angle_alpha   90.00
_cell.angle_beta   90.00
_cell.angle_gamma   90.00
#
_symmetry.space_group_name_H-M   'P 1'
#
loop_
_entity.id
_entity.type
_entity.pdbx_description
1 polymer ?
#
loop_
_entity_poly.entity_id
_entity_poly.type
_entity_poly.pdbx_seq_one_letter_code
_entity_poly.pdbx_strand_id
1 'polypeptide(L)'
;MDMLKLNKMEVNYFIIGLIGTCVAGISMPASALLVTGMITSMTEQYGQYQSSGDSSHLTTMYNDVELYGILYLVGAAVVAIFTFMQVYCFKFMEEKITTRLRNTNFEGLCRQNVGFFDEKENATGALTADLATNPTKVSLLSGESQSRAFQAVFTLIAALVISFGFGSWLLSLIMLALLPFLLFGHIVRMKQMESSGLISDDLAIPGAHASEVLSNIRTVAALGIEKKSVDVFDELLAEPLRKGSKEAQVNGLSLGFSSFIMMATYALIFWYGAKKIDDGSIGFTEMMRTLMAITMSIQIVSSASTFLGDAPKAFKAGSTIFAIRDRIAPIDSFSPDGL
;
A
#
# COMPACT_ATOMS: atom_id res chain seq x y z
N MET A 1 25.83 -3.04 -0.39
CA MET A 1 24.97 -4.24 -0.33
C MET A 1 25.19 -4.98 1.00
N ASP A 2 24.91 -4.31 2.13
CA ASP A 2 25.16 -4.80 3.50
C ASP A 2 23.87 -4.89 4.35
N MET A 3 22.70 -4.74 3.74
CA MET A 3 21.40 -4.83 4.45
C MET A 3 21.15 -6.24 5.03
N LEU A 4 21.71 -7.27 4.40
CA LEU A 4 21.63 -8.67 4.87
C LEU A 4 22.42 -8.92 6.16
N LYS A 5 23.50 -8.17 6.43
CA LYS A 5 24.22 -8.27 7.72
C LYS A 5 23.47 -7.57 8.85
N LEU A 6 22.75 -6.48 8.56
CA LEU A 6 21.92 -5.79 9.54
C LEU A 6 20.74 -6.68 10.02
N ASN A 7 20.20 -7.51 9.12
CA ASN A 7 19.02 -8.33 9.38
C ASN A 7 19.33 -9.65 10.13
N LYS A 8 20.61 -10.04 10.26
CA LYS A 8 21.02 -11.30 10.89
C LYS A 8 20.68 -11.43 12.38
N MET A 9 20.41 -10.34 13.08
CA MET A 9 20.08 -10.38 14.51
C MET A 9 18.58 -10.58 14.81
N GLU A 10 17.69 -10.49 13.81
CA GLU A 10 16.23 -10.51 14.05
C GLU A 10 15.46 -11.51 13.20
N VAL A 11 16.16 -12.51 12.66
CA VAL A 11 15.60 -13.59 11.84
C VAL A 11 14.43 -14.29 12.56
N ASN A 12 14.48 -14.41 13.89
CA ASN A 12 13.40 -15.01 14.68
C ASN A 12 12.10 -14.20 14.60
N TYR A 13 12.17 -12.87 14.76
CA TYR A 13 11.00 -11.99 14.64
C TYR A 13 10.48 -11.92 13.21
N PHE A 14 11.39 -11.99 12.24
CA PHE A 14 11.03 -12.08 10.82
C PHE A 14 10.26 -13.37 10.50
N ILE A 15 10.70 -14.53 11.01
CA ILE A 15 10.02 -15.81 10.81
C ILE A 15 8.63 -15.81 11.47
N ILE A 16 8.52 -15.30 12.71
CA ILE A 16 7.23 -15.20 13.41
C ILE A 16 6.29 -14.26 12.67
N GLY A 17 6.80 -13.11 12.20
CA GLY A 17 6.05 -12.17 11.36
C GLY A 17 5.58 -12.81 10.06
N LEU A 18 6.41 -13.64 9.42
CA LEU A 18 6.07 -14.36 8.19
C LEU A 18 4.91 -15.33 8.40
N ILE A 19 4.89 -16.06 9.52
CA ILE A 19 3.77 -16.95 9.89
C ILE A 19 2.48 -16.14 10.03
N GLY A 20 2.52 -15.00 10.74
CA GLY A 20 1.39 -14.09 10.85
C GLY A 20 0.91 -13.59 9.47
N THR A 21 1.86 -13.28 8.59
CA THR A 21 1.59 -12.80 7.22
C THR A 21 0.96 -13.89 6.34
N CYS A 22 1.35 -15.16 6.51
CA CYS A 22 0.71 -16.29 5.83
C CYS A 22 -0.77 -16.39 6.22
N VAL A 23 -1.09 -16.36 7.51
CA VAL A 23 -2.47 -16.47 8.02
C VAL A 23 -3.29 -15.26 7.57
N ALA A 24 -2.74 -14.06 7.69
CA ALA A 24 -3.39 -12.83 7.23
C ALA A 24 -3.58 -12.83 5.71
N GLY A 25 -2.67 -13.44 4.94
CA GLY A 25 -2.77 -13.56 3.49
C GLY A 25 -3.88 -14.52 3.03
N ILE A 26 -4.05 -15.64 3.75
CA ILE A 26 -5.09 -16.65 3.48
C ILE A 26 -6.48 -16.18 3.94
N SER A 27 -6.55 -15.23 4.88
CA SER A 27 -7.79 -14.78 5.51
C SER A 27 -8.87 -14.30 4.53
N MET A 28 -8.51 -13.48 3.53
CA MET A 28 -9.44 -12.92 2.54
C MET A 28 -9.98 -13.99 1.56
N PRO A 29 -9.15 -14.86 0.98
CA PRO A 29 -9.65 -16.01 0.22
C PRO A 29 -10.52 -16.97 1.05
N ALA A 30 -10.16 -17.20 2.32
CA ALA A 30 -10.93 -18.07 3.21
C ALA A 30 -12.28 -17.45 3.58
N SER A 31 -12.34 -16.14 3.83
CA SER A 31 -13.59 -15.42 4.08
C SER A 31 -14.50 -15.46 2.86
N ALA A 32 -13.95 -15.36 1.65
CA ALA A 32 -14.70 -15.51 0.41
C ALA A 32 -15.38 -16.89 0.28
N LEU A 33 -14.72 -17.97 0.72
CA LEU A 33 -15.33 -19.31 0.74
C LEU A 33 -16.51 -19.41 1.71
N LEU A 34 -16.39 -18.85 2.91
CA LEU A 34 -17.46 -18.85 3.91
C LEU A 34 -18.66 -18.01 3.44
N VAL A 35 -18.39 -16.81 2.91
CA VAL A 35 -19.43 -15.93 2.35
C VAL A 35 -20.13 -16.61 1.18
N THR A 36 -19.39 -17.30 0.31
CA THR A 36 -20.01 -18.02 -0.79
C THR A 36 -20.84 -19.21 -0.30
N GLY A 37 -20.35 -19.97 0.69
CA GLY A 37 -21.11 -21.06 1.30
C GLY A 37 -22.45 -20.58 1.87
N MET A 38 -22.44 -19.42 2.54
CA MET A 38 -23.65 -18.77 3.03
C MET A 38 -24.60 -18.37 1.89
N ILE A 39 -24.11 -17.69 0.86
CA ILE A 39 -24.93 -17.26 -0.29
C ILE A 39 -25.54 -18.46 -1.02
N THR A 40 -24.75 -19.50 -1.26
CA THR A 40 -25.22 -20.75 -1.89
C THR A 40 -26.30 -21.39 -1.02
N SER A 41 -26.06 -21.56 0.27
CA SER A 41 -27.01 -22.18 1.19
C SER A 41 -28.34 -21.42 1.21
N MET A 42 -28.29 -20.09 1.21
CA MET A 42 -29.48 -19.25 1.11
C MET A 42 -30.18 -19.42 -0.24
N THR A 43 -29.44 -19.49 -1.34
CA THR A 43 -30.02 -19.56 -2.70
C THR A 43 -30.64 -20.93 -2.97
N GLU A 44 -29.97 -22.02 -2.61
CA GLU A 44 -30.45 -23.39 -2.83
C GLU A 44 -31.62 -23.74 -1.90
N GLN A 45 -31.51 -23.48 -0.60
CA GLN A 45 -32.58 -23.81 0.36
C GLN A 45 -33.82 -22.95 0.15
N TYR A 46 -33.65 -21.66 -0.22
CA TYR A 46 -34.79 -20.81 -0.56
C TYR A 46 -35.46 -21.22 -1.88
N GLY A 47 -34.67 -21.62 -2.89
CA GLY A 47 -35.21 -22.17 -4.14
C GLY A 47 -36.00 -23.47 -3.92
N GLN A 48 -35.50 -24.35 -3.05
CA GLN A 48 -36.21 -25.58 -2.65
C GLN A 48 -37.48 -25.28 -1.84
N TYR A 49 -37.43 -24.31 -0.92
CA TYR A 49 -38.63 -23.84 -0.23
C TYR A 49 -39.70 -23.33 -1.21
N GLN A 50 -39.30 -22.53 -2.21
CA GLN A 50 -40.24 -22.00 -3.20
C GLN A 50 -40.85 -23.09 -4.10
N SER A 51 -40.10 -24.17 -4.38
CA SER A 51 -40.57 -25.29 -5.20
C SER A 51 -41.34 -26.36 -4.44
N SER A 52 -41.02 -26.61 -3.17
CA SER A 52 -41.56 -27.72 -2.37
C SER A 52 -42.57 -27.26 -1.31
N GLY A 53 -42.58 -25.97 -0.94
CA GLY A 53 -43.48 -25.39 0.06
C GLY A 53 -43.24 -25.88 1.50
N ASP A 54 -42.17 -26.64 1.74
CA ASP A 54 -41.86 -27.25 3.04
C ASP A 54 -41.00 -26.30 3.89
N SER A 55 -41.52 -25.90 5.05
CA SER A 55 -40.87 -24.99 6.00
C SER A 55 -39.61 -25.58 6.66
N SER A 56 -39.39 -26.89 6.56
CA SER A 56 -38.16 -27.55 7.04
C SER A 56 -36.89 -27.03 6.36
N HIS A 57 -36.96 -26.61 5.09
CA HIS A 57 -35.83 -26.01 4.37
C HIS A 57 -35.42 -24.64 4.93
N LEU A 58 -36.38 -23.87 5.47
CA LEU A 58 -36.09 -22.61 6.15
C LEU A 58 -35.30 -22.84 7.44
N THR A 59 -35.65 -23.86 8.22
CA THR A 59 -34.95 -24.17 9.49
C THR A 59 -33.52 -24.64 9.23
N THR A 60 -33.30 -25.48 8.21
CA THR A 60 -31.95 -25.88 7.78
C THR A 60 -31.13 -24.69 7.30
N MET A 61 -31.74 -23.77 6.53
CA MET A 61 -31.09 -22.53 6.11
C MET A 61 -30.63 -21.68 7.30
N TYR A 62 -31.47 -21.52 8.34
CA TYR A 62 -31.08 -20.78 9.54
C TYR A 62 -29.90 -21.41 10.26
N ASN A 63 -29.90 -22.74 10.43
CA ASN A 63 -28.80 -23.46 11.09
C ASN A 63 -27.49 -23.37 10.30
N ASP A 64 -27.54 -23.51 8.97
CA ASP A 64 -26.35 -23.42 8.12
C ASP A 64 -25.77 -22.00 8.13
N VAL A 65 -26.62 -20.98 8.03
CA VAL A 65 -26.20 -19.56 8.10
C VAL A 65 -25.62 -19.23 9.48
N GLU A 66 -26.22 -19.74 10.57
CA GLU A 66 -25.70 -19.57 11.91
C GLU A 66 -24.31 -20.21 12.06
N LEU A 67 -24.12 -21.42 11.53
CA LEU A 67 -22.84 -22.11 11.55
C LEU A 67 -21.77 -21.36 10.74
N TYR A 68 -22.08 -20.88 9.53
CA TYR A 68 -21.15 -20.06 8.75
C TYR A 68 -20.85 -18.72 9.45
N GLY A 69 -21.84 -18.11 10.09
CA GLY A 69 -21.68 -16.88 10.86
C GLY A 69 -20.74 -17.06 12.07
N ILE A 70 -20.93 -18.14 12.83
CA ILE A 70 -20.05 -18.49 13.96
C ILE A 70 -18.62 -18.77 13.46
N LEU A 71 -18.48 -19.55 12.39
CA LEU A 71 -17.16 -19.82 11.78
C LEU A 71 -16.48 -18.54 11.30
N TYR A 72 -17.25 -17.59 10.75
CA TYR A 72 -16.72 -16.29 10.33
C TYR A 72 -16.23 -15.46 11.52
N LEU A 73 -16.98 -15.42 12.63
CA LEU A 73 -16.57 -14.71 13.85
C LEU A 73 -15.33 -15.34 14.49
N VAL A 74 -15.29 -16.67 14.60
CA VAL A 74 -14.12 -17.39 15.13
C VAL A 74 -12.91 -17.17 14.21
N GLY A 75 -13.09 -17.27 12.90
CA GLY A 75 -12.05 -16.98 11.91
C GLY A 75 -11.52 -15.55 12.02
N ALA A 76 -12.41 -14.56 12.19
CA ALA A 76 -12.02 -13.17 12.36
C ALA A 76 -11.21 -12.95 13.65
N ALA A 77 -11.59 -13.57 14.76
CA ALA A 77 -10.84 -13.50 16.01
C ALA A 77 -9.43 -14.10 15.87
N VAL A 78 -9.31 -15.25 15.19
CA VAL A 78 -8.02 -15.88 14.90
C VAL A 78 -7.17 -14.96 14.03
N VAL A 79 -7.71 -14.46 12.91
CA VAL A 79 -6.99 -13.55 11.99
C VAL A 79 -6.55 -12.28 12.71
N ALA A 80 -7.36 -11.72 13.61
CA ALA A 80 -7.00 -10.54 14.39
C ALA A 80 -5.75 -10.78 15.26
N ILE A 81 -5.65 -11.93 15.92
CA ILE A 81 -4.49 -12.30 16.74
C ILE A 81 -3.23 -12.42 15.87
N PHE A 82 -3.32 -13.12 14.73
CA PHE A 82 -2.18 -13.31 13.83
C PHE A 82 -1.76 -12.01 13.13
N THR A 83 -2.71 -11.14 12.78
CA THR A 83 -2.42 -9.83 12.19
C THR A 83 -1.77 -8.90 13.21
N PHE A 84 -2.23 -8.93 14.47
CA PHE A 84 -1.57 -8.20 15.55
C PHE A 84 -0.13 -8.68 15.74
N MET A 85 0.09 -10.00 15.76
CA MET A 85 1.43 -10.58 15.86
C MET A 85 2.32 -10.19 14.67
N GLN A 86 1.78 -10.20 13.45
CA GLN A 86 2.47 -9.75 12.23
C GLN A 86 2.92 -8.29 12.37
N VAL A 87 1.97 -7.38 12.62
CA VAL A 87 2.26 -5.94 12.69
C VAL A 87 3.25 -5.66 13.81
N TYR A 88 3.09 -6.28 14.97
CA TYR A 88 4.02 -6.13 16.10
C TYR A 88 5.45 -6.56 15.74
N CYS A 89 5.63 -7.74 15.15
CA CYS A 89 6.97 -8.25 14.81
C CYS A 89 7.67 -7.38 13.75
N PHE A 90 6.96 -7.01 12.69
CA PHE A 90 7.53 -6.17 11.63
C PHE A 90 7.81 -4.74 12.12
N LYS A 91 6.94 -4.16 12.96
CA LYS A 91 7.18 -2.82 13.54
C LYS A 91 8.32 -2.82 14.54
N PHE A 92 8.45 -3.85 15.36
CA PHE A 92 9.59 -3.98 16.27
C PHE A 92 10.92 -4.05 15.50
N MET A 93 10.95 -4.82 14.41
CA MET A 93 12.11 -4.93 13.53
C MET A 93 12.42 -3.60 12.82
N GLU A 94 11.38 -2.91 12.33
CA GLU A 94 11.48 -1.59 11.71
C GLU A 94 12.15 -0.56 12.66
N GLU A 95 11.74 -0.52 13.93
CA GLU A 95 12.30 0.40 14.94
C GLU A 95 13.76 0.07 15.30
N LYS A 96 14.09 -1.22 15.44
CA LYS A 96 15.47 -1.68 15.68
C LYS A 96 16.40 -1.30 14.54
N ILE A 97 15.97 -1.51 13.30
CA ILE A 97 16.72 -1.15 12.09
C ILE A 97 16.88 0.37 12.01
N THR A 98 15.81 1.13 12.28
CA THR A 98 15.85 2.61 12.31
C THR A 98 16.87 3.12 13.31
N THR A 99 16.87 2.58 14.52
CA THR A 99 17.81 2.98 15.59
C THR A 99 19.26 2.71 15.17
N ARG A 100 19.55 1.55 14.58
CA ARG A 100 20.90 1.20 14.10
C ARG A 100 21.36 2.08 12.95
N LEU A 101 20.49 2.30 11.96
CA LEU A 101 20.79 3.18 10.82
C LEU A 101 21.01 4.62 11.28
N ARG A 102 20.19 5.11 12.22
CA ARG A 102 20.37 6.45 12.79
C ARG A 102 21.68 6.57 13.55
N ASN A 103 22.05 5.59 14.38
CA ASN A 103 23.33 5.58 15.09
C ASN A 103 24.52 5.54 14.11
N THR A 104 24.45 4.67 13.10
CA THR A 104 25.51 4.54 12.08
C THR A 104 25.66 5.82 11.26
N ASN A 105 24.55 6.47 10.89
CA ASN A 105 24.56 7.72 10.16
C ASN A 105 25.12 8.86 11.03
N PHE A 106 24.73 8.92 12.30
CA PHE A 106 25.24 9.91 13.24
C PHE A 106 26.75 9.72 13.52
N GLU A 107 27.20 8.48 13.71
CA GLU A 107 28.62 8.16 13.85
C GLU A 107 29.41 8.56 12.60
N GLY A 108 28.87 8.29 11.42
CA GLY A 108 29.44 8.72 10.14
C GLY A 108 29.51 10.24 9.99
N LEU A 109 28.53 10.98 10.51
CA LEU A 109 28.54 12.45 10.53
C LEU A 109 29.60 13.00 11.50
N CYS A 110 29.73 12.42 12.70
CA CYS A 110 30.74 12.85 13.68
C CYS A 110 32.18 12.59 13.23
N ARG A 111 32.39 11.65 12.31
CA ARG A 111 33.69 11.34 11.69
C ARG A 111 34.11 12.34 10.60
N GLN A 112 33.21 13.21 10.13
CA GLN A 112 33.53 14.11 9.03
C GLN A 112 34.41 15.29 9.47
N ASN A 113 35.25 15.76 8.55
CA ASN A 113 36.10 16.92 8.74
C ASN A 113 35.29 18.24 8.75
N VAL A 114 35.79 19.30 9.38
CA VAL A 114 35.08 20.59 9.48
C VAL A 114 34.68 21.15 8.11
N GLY A 115 35.56 21.05 7.11
CA GLY A 115 35.26 21.52 5.75
C GLY A 115 34.10 20.80 5.05
N PHE A 116 33.68 19.61 5.51
CA PHE A 116 32.44 18.98 5.02
C PHE A 116 31.21 19.80 5.41
N PHE A 117 31.19 20.34 6.63
CA PHE A 117 30.07 21.15 7.14
C PHE A 117 30.06 22.59 6.60
N ASP A 118 31.17 23.03 6.00
CA ASP A 118 31.28 24.34 5.34
C ASP A 118 30.63 24.35 3.94
N GLU A 119 30.39 23.17 3.34
CA GLU A 119 29.70 23.06 2.06
C GLU A 119 28.21 23.38 2.18
N LYS A 120 27.68 24.19 1.26
CA LYS A 120 26.25 24.60 1.26
C LYS A 120 25.29 23.42 1.18
N GLU A 121 25.70 22.32 0.56
CA GLU A 121 24.89 21.09 0.45
C GLU A 121 24.75 20.37 1.80
N ASN A 122 25.71 20.55 2.71
CA ASN A 122 25.80 19.89 4.01
C ASN A 122 25.41 20.83 5.16
N ALA A 123 24.45 21.73 4.91
CA ALA A 123 23.93 22.61 5.94
C ALA A 123 23.40 21.79 7.13
N THR A 124 23.73 22.22 8.35
CA THR A 124 23.38 21.50 9.59
C THR A 124 21.89 21.20 9.74
N GLY A 125 21.02 22.12 9.29
CA GLY A 125 19.57 21.91 9.27
C GLY A 125 19.13 20.79 8.30
N ALA A 126 19.71 20.74 7.10
CA ALA A 126 19.43 19.71 6.11
C ALA A 126 19.94 18.34 6.57
N LEU A 127 21.17 18.27 7.11
CA LEU A 127 21.73 17.05 7.68
C LEU A 127 20.92 16.50 8.87
N THR A 128 20.39 17.39 9.71
CA THR A 128 19.53 16.99 10.84
C THR A 128 18.20 16.43 10.35
N ALA A 129 17.59 17.06 9.34
CA ALA A 129 16.37 16.55 8.70
C ALA A 129 16.61 15.20 7.99
N ASP A 130 17.74 15.05 7.31
CA ASP A 130 18.14 13.80 6.66
C ASP A 130 18.40 12.69 7.68
N LEU A 131 19.07 12.99 8.79
CA LEU A 131 19.29 12.05 9.89
C LEU A 131 17.98 11.59 10.55
N ALA A 132 16.97 12.46 10.60
CA ALA A 132 15.65 12.12 11.11
C ALA A 132 14.83 11.26 10.14
N THR A 133 14.90 11.57 8.84
CA THR A 133 13.97 11.03 7.82
C THR A 133 14.54 9.86 7.00
N ASN A 134 15.81 9.90 6.58
CA ASN A 134 16.39 8.88 5.70
C ASN A 134 16.46 7.50 6.35
N PRO A 135 16.86 7.34 7.64
CA PRO A 135 16.81 6.05 8.31
C PRO A 135 15.41 5.46 8.35
N THR A 136 14.39 6.28 8.64
CA THR A 136 12.98 5.86 8.70
C THR A 136 12.48 5.37 7.34
N LYS A 137 12.81 6.08 6.24
CA LYS A 137 12.45 5.66 4.86
C LYS A 137 13.03 4.29 4.51
N VAL A 138 14.29 4.02 4.89
CA VAL A 138 14.94 2.72 4.65
C VAL A 138 14.30 1.61 5.48
N SER A 139 13.98 1.88 6.74
CA SER A 139 13.36 0.90 7.63
C SER A 139 11.93 0.56 7.26
N LEU A 140 11.13 1.55 6.83
CA LEU A 140 9.76 1.34 6.34
C LEU A 140 9.70 0.30 5.20
N LEU A 141 10.69 0.34 4.30
CA LEU A 141 10.82 -0.66 3.24
C LEU A 141 11.05 -2.06 3.81
N SER A 142 11.88 -2.19 4.84
CA SER A 142 12.24 -3.47 5.47
C SER A 142 11.21 -3.98 6.47
N GLY A 143 10.28 -3.14 6.94
CA GLY A 143 9.25 -3.49 7.91
C GLY A 143 7.88 -3.68 7.25
N GLU A 144 7.04 -2.66 7.37
CA GLU A 144 5.64 -2.69 6.96
C GLU A 144 5.42 -2.97 5.46
N SER A 145 6.19 -2.32 4.58
CA SER A 145 6.01 -2.49 3.13
C SER A 145 6.46 -3.89 2.67
N GLN A 146 7.51 -4.44 3.26
CA GLN A 146 7.94 -5.83 3.01
C GLN A 146 6.87 -6.83 3.49
N SER A 147 6.28 -6.61 4.66
CA SER A 147 5.20 -7.45 5.18
C SER A 147 3.99 -7.49 4.23
N ARG A 148 3.56 -6.32 3.73
CA ARG A 148 2.48 -6.23 2.73
C ARG A 148 2.80 -6.94 1.43
N ALA A 149 4.05 -6.86 0.96
CA ALA A 149 4.49 -7.57 -0.24
C ALA A 149 4.38 -9.09 -0.08
N PHE A 150 4.85 -9.64 1.05
CA PHE A 150 4.69 -11.06 1.35
C PHE A 150 3.21 -11.46 1.49
N GLN A 151 2.41 -10.62 2.15
CA GLN A 151 0.97 -10.86 2.30
C GLN A 151 0.30 -11.01 0.94
N ALA A 152 0.59 -10.10 0.00
CA ALA A 152 0.05 -10.17 -1.36
C ALA A 152 0.46 -11.45 -2.10
N VAL A 153 1.71 -11.92 -1.94
CA VAL A 153 2.15 -13.18 -2.54
C VAL A 153 1.36 -14.36 -1.96
N PHE A 154 1.21 -14.44 -0.64
CA PHE A 154 0.42 -15.51 0.00
C PHE A 154 -1.05 -15.44 -0.37
N THR A 155 -1.65 -14.25 -0.42
CA THR A 155 -3.03 -14.05 -0.86
C THR A 155 -3.21 -14.48 -2.32
N LEU A 156 -2.29 -14.10 -3.22
CA LEU A 156 -2.36 -14.49 -4.62
C LEU A 156 -2.31 -16.02 -4.76
N ILE A 157 -1.36 -16.68 -4.07
CA ILE A 157 -1.24 -18.14 -4.09
C ILE A 157 -2.51 -18.78 -3.53
N ALA A 158 -3.00 -18.34 -2.38
CA ALA A 158 -4.21 -18.88 -1.76
C ALA A 158 -5.46 -18.67 -2.63
N ALA A 159 -5.62 -17.49 -3.23
CA ALA A 159 -6.70 -17.19 -4.15
C ALA A 159 -6.67 -18.09 -5.38
N LEU A 160 -5.49 -18.30 -5.98
CA LEU A 160 -5.32 -19.21 -7.11
C LEU A 160 -5.63 -20.66 -6.73
N VAL A 161 -5.10 -21.14 -5.60
CA VAL A 161 -5.37 -22.51 -5.12
C VAL A 161 -6.85 -22.73 -4.86
N ILE A 162 -7.53 -21.77 -4.24
CA ILE A 162 -8.97 -21.86 -3.97
C ILE A 162 -9.78 -21.79 -5.27
N SER A 163 -9.42 -20.89 -6.18
CA SER A 163 -10.12 -20.70 -7.44
C SER A 163 -9.98 -21.91 -8.37
N PHE A 164 -8.77 -22.46 -8.51
CA PHE A 164 -8.52 -23.64 -9.34
C PHE A 164 -8.93 -24.96 -8.67
N GLY A 165 -8.89 -25.03 -7.33
CA GLY A 165 -9.19 -26.26 -6.59
C GLY A 165 -10.68 -26.45 -6.27
N PHE A 166 -11.36 -25.40 -5.79
CA PHE A 166 -12.75 -25.46 -5.33
C PHE A 166 -13.73 -24.66 -6.21
N GLY A 167 -13.22 -23.98 -7.23
CA GLY A 167 -13.98 -23.22 -8.21
C GLY A 167 -13.93 -23.87 -9.59
N SER A 168 -14.27 -23.08 -10.62
CA SER A 168 -14.19 -23.54 -12.01
C SER A 168 -12.85 -23.14 -12.63
N TRP A 169 -12.15 -24.13 -13.19
CA TRP A 169 -10.89 -23.90 -13.90
C TRP A 169 -11.03 -22.88 -15.05
N LEU A 170 -12.17 -22.90 -15.74
CA LEU A 170 -12.43 -22.05 -16.91
C LEU A 170 -12.65 -20.58 -16.51
N LEU A 171 -13.44 -20.34 -15.46
CA LEU A 171 -13.67 -18.98 -14.94
C LEU A 171 -12.41 -18.41 -14.29
N SER A 172 -11.63 -19.25 -13.61
CA SER A 172 -10.37 -18.87 -12.99
C SER A 172 -9.35 -18.35 -14.01
N LEU A 173 -9.29 -18.97 -15.20
CA LEU A 173 -8.44 -18.53 -16.31
C LEU A 173 -8.83 -17.16 -16.86
N ILE A 174 -10.13 -16.93 -17.05
CA ILE A 174 -10.65 -15.62 -17.49
C ILE A 174 -10.28 -14.55 -16.46
N MET A 175 -10.45 -14.86 -15.18
CA MET A 175 -10.11 -13.96 -14.09
C MET A 175 -8.61 -13.67 -14.00
N LEU A 176 -7.76 -14.68 -14.22
CA LEU A 176 -6.31 -14.49 -14.27
C LEU A 176 -5.90 -13.54 -15.40
N ALA A 177 -6.57 -13.61 -16.55
CA ALA A 177 -6.35 -12.69 -17.66
C ALA A 177 -6.81 -11.25 -17.36
N LEU A 178 -7.84 -11.09 -16.53
CA LEU A 178 -8.37 -9.77 -16.11
C LEU A 178 -7.64 -9.18 -14.89
N LEU A 179 -6.96 -10.02 -14.11
CA LEU A 179 -6.18 -9.64 -12.93
C LEU A 179 -5.19 -8.48 -13.20
N PRO A 180 -4.35 -8.48 -14.26
CA PRO A 180 -3.45 -7.36 -14.53
C PRO A 180 -4.19 -6.04 -14.83
N PHE A 181 -5.35 -6.11 -15.48
CA PHE A 181 -6.16 -4.91 -15.76
C PHE A 181 -6.76 -4.33 -14.47
N LEU A 182 -7.23 -5.19 -13.58
CA LEU A 182 -7.77 -4.78 -12.27
C LEU A 182 -6.68 -4.20 -11.37
N LEU A 183 -5.50 -4.85 -11.32
CA LEU A 183 -4.36 -4.33 -10.57
C LEU A 183 -3.90 -2.98 -11.11
N PHE A 184 -3.82 -2.82 -12.43
CA PHE A 184 -3.43 -1.55 -13.03
C PHE A 184 -4.33 -0.41 -12.57
N GLY A 185 -5.66 -0.59 -12.63
CA GLY A 185 -6.59 0.45 -12.18
C GLY A 185 -6.44 0.81 -10.70
N HIS A 186 -6.23 -0.20 -9.87
CA HIS A 186 -5.99 -0.02 -8.44
C HIS A 186 -4.65 0.67 -8.11
N ILE A 187 -3.58 0.37 -8.85
CA ILE A 187 -2.27 1.00 -8.69
C ILE A 187 -2.33 2.48 -9.05
N VAL A 188 -3.03 2.85 -10.13
CA VAL A 188 -3.14 4.26 -10.51
C VAL A 188 -3.88 5.07 -9.44
N ARG A 189 -4.92 4.49 -8.82
CA ARG A 189 -5.60 5.12 -7.67
C ARG A 189 -4.64 5.40 -6.50
N MET A 190 -3.74 4.47 -6.18
CA MET A 190 -2.75 4.67 -5.12
C MET A 190 -1.70 5.72 -5.49
N LYS A 191 -1.18 5.67 -6.73
CA LYS A 191 -0.19 6.63 -7.22
C LYS A 191 -0.72 8.06 -7.26
N GLN A 192 -2.00 8.24 -7.53
CA GLN A 192 -2.66 9.54 -7.47
C GLN A 192 -2.62 10.17 -6.06
N MET A 193 -2.78 9.35 -5.02
CA MET A 193 -2.70 9.84 -3.63
C MET A 193 -1.30 10.36 -3.28
N GLU A 194 -0.27 9.78 -3.90
CA GLU A 194 1.12 10.20 -3.76
C GLU A 194 1.43 11.47 -4.60
N SER A 195 0.84 11.57 -5.80
CA SER A 195 1.02 12.71 -6.73
C SER A 195 0.54 14.04 -6.14
N SER A 196 -0.42 14.02 -5.22
CA SER A 196 -0.89 15.23 -4.52
C SER A 196 0.23 15.97 -3.74
N GLY A 197 1.33 15.29 -3.42
CA GLY A 197 2.52 15.91 -2.83
C GLY A 197 3.28 16.84 -3.78
N LEU A 198 3.28 16.57 -5.10
CA LEU A 198 4.01 17.38 -6.09
C LEU A 198 3.40 18.78 -6.28
N ILE A 199 2.07 18.87 -6.19
CA ILE A 199 1.35 20.15 -6.21
C ILE A 199 1.74 20.99 -4.96
N SER A 200 2.07 20.33 -3.85
CA SER A 200 2.44 21.01 -2.61
C SER A 200 3.80 21.71 -2.72
N ASP A 201 4.75 21.14 -3.47
CA ASP A 201 6.06 21.76 -3.74
C ASP A 201 5.91 22.97 -4.69
N ASP A 202 5.08 22.87 -5.73
CA ASP A 202 4.81 23.97 -6.67
C ASP A 202 4.07 25.14 -5.98
N LEU A 203 3.36 24.89 -4.88
CA LEU A 203 2.70 25.91 -4.05
C LEU A 203 3.66 26.62 -3.07
N ALA A 204 4.89 26.13 -2.89
CA ALA A 204 5.86 26.73 -1.98
C ALA A 204 6.28 28.14 -2.41
N ILE A 205 6.41 28.38 -3.72
CA ILE A 205 6.83 29.67 -4.28
C ILE A 205 5.73 30.74 -4.11
N PRO A 206 4.46 30.51 -4.52
CA PRO A 206 3.35 31.41 -4.19
C PRO A 206 3.21 31.63 -2.68
N GLY A 207 3.34 30.57 -1.88
CA GLY A 207 3.26 30.64 -0.42
C GLY A 207 4.33 31.53 0.20
N ALA A 208 5.57 31.45 -0.29
CA ALA A 208 6.67 32.30 0.16
C ALA A 208 6.41 33.78 -0.18
N HIS A 209 5.94 34.08 -1.39
CA HIS A 209 5.58 35.45 -1.80
C HIS A 209 4.43 36.01 -0.94
N ALA A 210 3.38 35.23 -0.70
CA ALA A 210 2.29 35.64 0.19
C ALA A 210 2.80 35.91 1.61
N SER A 211 3.70 35.05 2.13
CA SER A 211 4.32 35.24 3.44
C SER A 211 5.15 36.53 3.51
N GLU A 212 5.90 36.87 2.46
CA GLU A 212 6.70 38.09 2.40
C GLU A 212 5.82 39.35 2.42
N VAL A 213 4.76 39.37 1.61
CA VAL A 213 3.80 40.48 1.53
C VAL A 213 3.07 40.68 2.86
N LEU A 214 2.60 39.58 3.48
CA LEU A 214 1.89 39.64 4.76
C LEU A 214 2.82 40.05 5.91
N SER A 215 4.05 39.54 5.94
CA SER A 215 5.03 39.92 6.95
C SER A 215 5.42 41.40 6.88
N ASN A 216 5.38 41.99 5.68
CA ASN A 216 5.77 43.38 5.42
C ASN A 216 4.58 44.26 5.04
N ILE A 217 3.37 43.95 5.53
CA ILE A 217 2.13 44.62 5.10
C ILE A 217 2.15 46.13 5.27
N ARG A 218 2.82 46.64 6.32
CA ARG A 218 2.97 48.09 6.56
C ARG A 218 3.81 48.77 5.47
N THR A 219 4.83 48.09 4.96
CA THR A 219 5.70 48.58 3.88
C THR A 219 4.97 48.53 2.54
N VAL A 220 4.23 47.45 2.28
CA VAL A 220 3.40 47.28 1.09
C VAL A 220 2.33 48.38 1.01
N ALA A 221 1.65 48.65 2.12
CA ALA A 221 0.66 49.73 2.23
C ALA A 221 1.30 51.12 2.10
N ALA A 222 2.45 51.35 2.72
CA ALA A 222 3.18 52.63 2.62
C ALA A 222 3.66 52.93 1.19
N LEU A 223 3.99 51.90 0.41
CA LEU A 223 4.39 52.01 -1.00
C LEU A 223 3.20 51.98 -1.98
N GLY A 224 1.98 51.68 -1.51
CA GLY A 224 0.79 51.57 -2.35
C GLY A 224 0.84 50.44 -3.38
N ILE A 225 1.64 49.39 -3.14
CA ILE A 225 1.87 48.28 -4.10
C ILE A 225 1.00 47.05 -3.84
N GLU A 226 -0.08 47.19 -3.07
CA GLU A 226 -1.00 46.11 -2.70
C GLU A 226 -1.55 45.40 -3.94
N LYS A 227 -2.06 46.17 -4.90
CA LYS A 227 -2.62 45.63 -6.15
C LYS A 227 -1.58 44.90 -6.99
N LYS A 228 -0.38 45.48 -7.12
CA LYS A 228 0.74 44.84 -7.82
C LYS A 228 1.18 43.53 -7.16
N SER A 229 1.12 43.46 -5.83
CA SER A 229 1.45 42.25 -5.07
C SER A 229 0.42 41.15 -5.29
N VAL A 230 -0.87 41.50 -5.40
CA VAL A 230 -1.93 40.57 -5.79
C VAL A 230 -1.73 40.07 -7.22
N ASP A 231 -1.45 40.96 -8.17
CA ASP A 231 -1.23 40.59 -9.57
C ASP A 231 -0.05 39.59 -9.72
N VAL A 232 1.06 39.81 -8.99
CA VAL A 232 2.20 38.89 -8.97
C VAL A 232 1.83 37.54 -8.34
N PHE A 233 1.02 37.54 -7.28
CA PHE A 233 0.56 36.30 -6.66
C PHE A 233 -0.35 35.48 -7.61
N ASP A 234 -1.25 36.16 -8.35
CA ASP A 234 -2.09 35.53 -9.37
C ASP A 234 -1.26 34.93 -10.52
N GLU A 235 -0.21 35.63 -10.96
CA GLU A 235 0.73 35.12 -11.98
C GLU A 235 1.47 33.87 -11.48
N LEU A 236 1.96 33.89 -10.23
CA LEU A 236 2.62 32.76 -9.59
C LEU A 236 1.68 31.55 -9.40
N LEU A 237 0.39 31.79 -9.19
CA LEU A 237 -0.62 30.73 -9.07
C LEU A 237 -1.06 30.14 -10.41
N ALA A 238 -0.88 30.84 -11.53
CA ALA A 238 -1.34 30.39 -12.84
C ALA A 238 -0.71 29.05 -13.26
N GLU A 239 0.58 28.84 -12.96
CA GLU A 239 1.27 27.59 -13.28
C GLU A 239 0.80 26.41 -12.42
N PRO A 240 0.80 26.49 -11.07
CA PRO A 240 0.23 25.45 -10.20
C PRO A 240 -1.23 25.14 -10.54
N LEU A 241 -2.05 26.15 -10.84
CA LEU A 241 -3.45 25.96 -11.22
C LEU A 241 -3.58 25.18 -12.54
N ARG A 242 -2.78 25.52 -13.55
CA ARG A 242 -2.78 24.82 -14.84
C ARG A 242 -2.32 23.38 -14.69
N LYS A 243 -1.24 23.14 -13.92
CA LYS A 243 -0.75 21.78 -13.62
C LYS A 243 -1.79 20.98 -12.85
N GLY A 244 -2.33 21.53 -11.77
CA GLY A 244 -3.35 20.90 -10.94
C GLY A 244 -4.63 20.58 -11.73
N SER A 245 -5.07 21.46 -12.63
CA SER A 245 -6.23 21.20 -13.50
C SER A 245 -5.98 20.05 -14.47
N LYS A 246 -4.81 20.03 -15.13
CA LYS A 246 -4.43 18.93 -16.03
C LYS A 246 -4.29 17.61 -15.26
N GLU A 247 -3.67 17.65 -14.08
CA GLU A 247 -3.52 16.49 -13.21
C GLU A 247 -4.88 15.98 -12.74
N ALA A 248 -5.78 16.87 -12.31
CA ALA A 248 -7.14 16.52 -11.89
C ALA A 248 -7.94 15.86 -13.03
N GLN A 249 -7.80 16.31 -14.27
CA GLN A 249 -8.44 15.68 -15.43
C GLN A 249 -7.88 14.27 -15.69
N VAL A 250 -6.56 14.12 -15.69
CA VAL A 250 -5.91 12.81 -15.89
C VAL A 250 -6.28 11.83 -14.78
N ASN A 251 -6.25 12.30 -13.53
CA ASN A 251 -6.64 11.56 -12.35
C ASN A 251 -8.12 11.15 -12.40
N GLY A 252 -9.02 12.09 -12.71
CA GLY A 252 -10.45 11.81 -12.84
C GLY A 252 -10.75 10.78 -13.93
N LEU A 253 -10.12 10.91 -15.10
CA LEU A 253 -10.26 9.95 -16.19
C LEU A 253 -9.73 8.56 -15.79
N SER A 254 -8.59 8.50 -15.11
CA SER A 254 -8.02 7.24 -14.67
C SER A 254 -8.85 6.54 -13.61
N LEU A 255 -9.40 7.26 -12.63
CA LEU A 255 -10.30 6.71 -11.62
C LEU A 255 -11.60 6.19 -12.24
N GLY A 256 -12.18 6.96 -13.17
CA GLY A 256 -13.36 6.56 -13.92
C GLY A 256 -13.11 5.29 -14.74
N PHE A 257 -12.00 5.25 -15.48
CA PHE A 257 -11.61 4.09 -16.29
C PHE A 257 -11.34 2.83 -15.44
N SER A 258 -10.67 2.99 -14.29
CA SER A 258 -10.41 1.89 -13.35
C SER A 258 -11.71 1.32 -12.77
N SER A 259 -12.64 2.20 -12.40
CA SER A 259 -13.96 1.80 -11.90
C SER A 259 -14.80 1.12 -12.98
N PHE A 260 -14.71 1.60 -14.22
CA PHE A 260 -15.37 0.99 -15.37
C PHE A 260 -14.83 -0.42 -15.65
N ILE A 261 -13.51 -0.63 -15.66
CA ILE A 261 -12.91 -1.96 -15.84
C ILE A 261 -13.40 -2.94 -14.77
N MET A 262 -13.47 -2.50 -13.51
CA MET A 262 -13.97 -3.33 -12.42
C MET A 262 -15.42 -3.77 -12.65
N MET A 263 -16.31 -2.82 -12.99
CA MET A 263 -17.72 -3.12 -13.28
C MET A 263 -17.90 -3.97 -14.54
N ALA A 264 -17.13 -3.69 -15.60
CA ALA A 264 -17.13 -4.48 -16.83
C ALA A 264 -16.66 -5.91 -16.60
N THR A 265 -15.67 -6.10 -15.72
CA THR A 265 -15.19 -7.42 -15.31
C THR A 265 -16.32 -8.18 -14.62
N TYR A 266 -16.99 -7.60 -13.62
CA TYR A 266 -18.15 -8.24 -12.98
C TYR A 266 -19.24 -8.60 -13.99
N ALA A 267 -19.59 -7.69 -14.89
CA ALA A 267 -20.59 -7.94 -15.93
C ALA A 267 -20.20 -9.14 -16.82
N LEU A 268 -18.93 -9.23 -17.23
CA LEU A 268 -18.45 -10.33 -18.07
C LEU A 268 -18.45 -11.67 -17.32
N ILE A 269 -18.06 -11.68 -16.05
CA ILE A 269 -18.07 -12.89 -15.21
C ILE A 269 -19.49 -13.37 -14.99
N PHE A 270 -20.42 -12.49 -14.66
CA PHE A 270 -21.82 -12.87 -14.47
C PHE A 270 -22.48 -13.33 -15.77
N TRP A 271 -22.23 -12.65 -16.89
CA TRP A 271 -22.78 -13.04 -18.19
C TRP A 271 -22.25 -14.41 -18.66
N TYR A 272 -20.93 -14.59 -18.63
CA TYR A 272 -20.30 -15.84 -19.05
C TYR A 272 -20.57 -16.98 -18.06
N GLY A 273 -20.54 -16.67 -16.76
CA GLY A 273 -20.88 -17.61 -15.69
C GLY A 273 -22.32 -18.09 -15.78
N ALA A 274 -23.29 -17.20 -15.99
CA ALA A 274 -24.69 -17.57 -16.19
C ALA A 274 -24.88 -18.50 -17.40
N LYS A 275 -24.24 -18.18 -18.53
CA LYS A 275 -24.27 -19.06 -19.72
C LYS A 275 -23.70 -20.45 -19.43
N LYS A 276 -22.64 -20.55 -18.62
CA LYS A 276 -22.03 -21.83 -18.24
C LYS A 276 -22.81 -22.62 -17.20
N ILE A 277 -23.58 -21.95 -16.37
CA ILE A 277 -24.55 -22.57 -15.47
C ILE A 277 -25.69 -23.17 -16.28
N ASP A 278 -26.18 -22.46 -17.30
CA ASP A 278 -27.23 -22.95 -18.21
C ASP A 278 -26.76 -24.17 -19.04
N ASP A 279 -25.50 -24.16 -19.51
CA ASP A 279 -24.86 -25.32 -20.15
C ASP A 279 -24.63 -26.52 -19.18
N GLY A 280 -24.92 -26.37 -17.88
CA GLY A 280 -24.70 -27.40 -16.85
C GLY A 280 -23.22 -27.71 -16.57
N SER A 281 -22.29 -26.90 -17.08
CA SER A 281 -20.84 -27.16 -16.98
C SER A 281 -20.23 -26.69 -15.67
N ILE A 282 -20.87 -25.75 -14.96
CA ILE A 282 -20.39 -25.12 -13.73
C ILE A 282 -21.56 -24.90 -12.78
N GLY A 283 -21.38 -25.18 -11.48
CA GLY A 283 -22.38 -24.86 -10.45
C GLY A 283 -22.37 -23.38 -10.06
N PHE A 284 -23.53 -22.84 -9.65
CA PHE A 284 -23.63 -21.45 -9.13
C PHE A 284 -22.64 -21.17 -8.00
N THR A 285 -22.46 -22.15 -7.11
CA THR A 285 -21.51 -22.14 -6.00
C THR A 285 -20.07 -21.98 -6.46
N GLU A 286 -19.65 -22.72 -7.49
CA GLU A 286 -18.27 -22.66 -8.01
C GLU A 286 -17.97 -21.31 -8.67
N MET A 287 -18.96 -20.74 -9.36
CA MET A 287 -18.88 -19.39 -9.94
C MET A 287 -18.70 -18.35 -8.84
N MET A 288 -19.57 -18.35 -7.83
CA MET A 288 -19.52 -17.37 -6.74
C MET A 288 -18.22 -17.48 -5.92
N ARG A 289 -17.69 -18.71 -5.71
CA ARG A 289 -16.43 -18.93 -4.99
C ARG A 289 -15.27 -18.29 -5.73
N THR A 290 -15.20 -18.54 -7.04
CA THR A 290 -14.18 -18.00 -7.94
C THR A 290 -14.24 -16.46 -7.96
N LEU A 291 -15.44 -15.89 -8.08
CA LEU A 291 -15.67 -14.45 -8.11
C LEU A 291 -15.22 -13.78 -6.80
N MET A 292 -15.72 -14.25 -5.65
CA MET A 292 -15.45 -13.63 -4.36
C MET A 292 -13.97 -13.79 -3.96
N ALA A 293 -13.37 -14.97 -4.19
CA ALA A 293 -11.98 -15.22 -3.81
C ALA A 293 -11.03 -14.27 -4.53
N ILE A 294 -11.21 -14.06 -5.84
CA ILE A 294 -10.33 -13.20 -6.64
C ILE A 294 -10.59 -11.73 -6.32
N THR A 295 -11.85 -11.33 -6.23
CA THR A 295 -12.25 -9.94 -5.98
C THR A 295 -11.73 -9.42 -4.64
N MET A 296 -11.90 -10.20 -3.57
CA MET A 296 -11.44 -9.80 -2.24
C MET A 296 -9.90 -9.81 -2.14
N SER A 297 -9.25 -10.70 -2.90
CA SER A 297 -7.78 -10.79 -2.95
C SER A 297 -7.11 -9.61 -3.66
N ILE A 298 -7.76 -9.05 -4.69
CA ILE A 298 -7.21 -7.91 -5.46
C ILE A 298 -6.91 -6.71 -4.56
N GLN A 299 -7.70 -6.47 -3.50
CA GLN A 299 -7.47 -5.35 -2.59
C GLN A 299 -6.15 -5.48 -1.82
N ILE A 300 -5.80 -6.69 -1.37
CA ILE A 300 -4.54 -6.96 -0.67
C ILE A 300 -3.37 -6.86 -1.64
N VAL A 301 -3.51 -7.44 -2.84
CA VAL A 301 -2.46 -7.40 -3.88
C VAL A 301 -2.21 -5.97 -4.36
N SER A 302 -3.27 -5.19 -4.54
CA SER A 302 -3.16 -3.75 -4.81
C SER A 302 -2.42 -3.02 -3.69
N SER A 303 -2.68 -3.36 -2.43
CA SER A 303 -2.03 -2.66 -1.31
C SER A 303 -0.53 -2.94 -1.22
N ALA A 304 -0.05 -4.03 -1.81
CA ALA A 304 1.37 -4.31 -1.92
C ALA A 304 2.09 -3.48 -3.00
N SER A 305 1.38 -2.82 -3.92
CA SER A 305 2.04 -1.98 -4.92
C SER A 305 2.71 -0.76 -4.32
N THR A 306 2.32 -0.34 -3.10
CA THR A 306 3.01 0.74 -2.37
C THR A 306 4.49 0.38 -2.11
N PHE A 307 4.80 -0.90 -1.90
CA PHE A 307 6.18 -1.36 -1.78
C PHE A 307 7.01 -1.02 -3.03
N LEU A 308 6.45 -1.17 -4.23
CA LEU A 308 7.14 -0.82 -5.48
C LEU A 308 7.36 0.69 -5.63
N GLY A 309 6.45 1.53 -5.10
CA GLY A 309 6.60 2.99 -5.09
C GLY A 309 7.61 3.50 -4.05
N ASP A 310 7.64 2.88 -2.88
CA ASP A 310 8.53 3.28 -1.78
C ASP A 310 9.97 2.75 -1.95
N ALA A 311 10.16 1.63 -2.65
CA ALA A 311 11.46 1.00 -2.83
C ALA A 311 12.52 1.95 -3.43
N PRO A 312 12.27 2.68 -4.54
CA PRO A 312 13.25 3.64 -5.07
C PRO A 312 13.63 4.74 -4.07
N LYS A 313 12.65 5.25 -3.29
CA LYS A 313 12.89 6.29 -2.28
C LYS A 313 13.76 5.78 -1.14
N ALA A 314 13.49 4.57 -0.67
CA ALA A 314 14.27 3.90 0.35
C ALA A 314 15.69 3.56 -0.14
N PHE A 315 15.86 3.11 -1.38
CA PHE A 315 17.20 2.89 -1.95
C PHE A 315 18.00 4.18 -2.07
N LYS A 316 17.38 5.28 -2.51
CA LYS A 316 18.01 6.60 -2.56
C LYS A 316 18.43 7.05 -1.16
N ALA A 317 17.53 7.00 -0.18
CA ALA A 317 17.82 7.35 1.21
C ALA A 317 18.96 6.50 1.80
N GLY A 318 18.96 5.19 1.51
CA GLY A 318 20.02 4.28 1.88
C GLY A 318 21.36 4.67 1.27
N SER A 319 21.39 4.99 -0.03
CA SER A 319 22.62 5.44 -0.70
C SER A 319 23.20 6.71 -0.07
N THR A 320 22.38 7.66 0.36
CA THR A 320 22.84 8.87 1.06
C THR A 320 23.50 8.53 2.40
N ILE A 321 22.87 7.66 3.20
CA ILE A 321 23.42 7.23 4.49
C ILE A 321 24.76 6.50 4.30
N PHE A 322 24.82 5.58 3.33
CA PHE A 322 26.05 4.84 3.06
C PHE A 322 27.14 5.72 2.45
N ALA A 323 26.78 6.72 1.63
CA ALA A 323 27.74 7.68 1.09
C ALA A 323 28.41 8.52 2.20
N ILE A 324 27.66 8.94 3.22
CA ILE A 324 28.22 9.65 4.37
C ILE A 324 29.10 8.71 5.20
N ARG A 325 28.63 7.49 5.47
CA ARG A 325 29.38 6.51 6.27
C ARG A 325 30.69 6.06 5.62
N ASP A 326 30.67 5.79 4.33
CA ASP A 326 31.80 5.23 3.58
C ASP A 326 32.74 6.34 3.04
N ARG A 327 32.40 7.62 3.25
CA ARG A 327 33.28 8.76 2.93
C ARG A 327 34.51 8.72 3.84
N ILE A 328 35.68 8.50 3.24
CA ILE A 328 36.96 8.61 3.93
C ILE A 328 37.24 10.10 4.15
N ALA A 329 37.21 10.55 5.41
CA ALA A 329 37.56 11.92 5.75
C ALA A 329 39.07 12.14 5.54
N PRO A 330 39.51 13.27 4.97
CA PRO A 330 40.93 13.59 4.83
C PRO A 330 41.67 13.71 6.17
N ILE A 331 40.93 13.97 7.25
CA ILE A 331 41.40 13.98 8.64
C ILE A 331 40.38 13.15 9.42
N ASP A 332 40.74 11.95 9.85
CA ASP A 332 39.85 11.07 10.61
C ASP A 332 40.09 11.29 12.11
N SER A 333 39.09 11.89 12.77
CA SER A 333 39.12 12.18 14.21
C SER A 333 39.06 10.92 15.08
N PHE A 334 38.68 9.77 14.52
CA PHE A 334 38.56 8.49 15.23
C PHE A 334 39.67 7.49 14.88
N SER A 335 40.60 7.85 13.98
CA SER A 335 41.76 7.01 13.68
C SER A 335 42.76 7.07 14.85
N PRO A 336 43.17 5.92 15.43
CA PRO A 336 44.19 5.89 16.49
C PRO A 336 45.59 6.25 15.98
N ASP A 337 45.80 6.30 14.66
CA ASP A 337 47.11 6.56 14.06
C ASP A 337 47.50 8.05 14.04
N GLY A 338 46.54 8.96 14.26
CA GLY A 338 46.80 10.40 14.33
C GLY A 338 47.26 11.02 13.01
N LEU A 339 46.50 12.04 12.56
CA LEU A 339 46.38 12.54 11.18
C LEU A 339 45.70 11.55 10.23
#